data_AF-A0A4R3NWQ2-F1
#
_entry.id   AF-A0A4R3NWQ2-F1
#
_cell.length_a   1.000
_cell.length_b   1.000
_cell.length_c   1.000
_cell.angle_alpha   90.00
_cell.angle_beta   90.00
_cell.angle_gamma   90.00
#
_symmetry.space_group_name_H-M   'P 1'
#
loop_
_entity.id
_entity.type
_entity.pdbx_description
1 polymer ?
#
loop_
_entity_poly.entity_id
_entity_poly.type
_entity_poly.pdbx_seq_one_letter_code
_entity_poly.pdbx_strand_id
1 'polypeptide(L)'
;MTQYENVTIDPTVTNGSQLAANINSWRKAALTLHSGVERPSYASAGTMWISTASSPWKLCVYDGTDDVVIGELKPDSHDFVSAGGTEYTNDLMASGDAAEARDKLGAVSKSGDVMTGWLKVEFDSPNLAELKSTGATDARLKMCSDNGGNSYVEFGQRHNGDAYIWSRGKSYNFRSDGYLTNGSWQIAADGNINGSIWGNWGSNWAYTAIGNRIEDRAAAHANNKAPKGARIQHDSGTYDIGGCDIGYGDYTVDCAGSQALTGLQCFSGRNQWLRLRAKYLRNY
;
A
#
# COMPACT_ATOMS: atom_id res chain seq x y z
N MET A 1 -42.82 51.09 23.67
CA MET A 1 -42.53 52.42 24.26
C MET A 1 -41.37 52.24 25.22
N THR A 2 -40.22 52.83 24.92
CA THR A 2 -39.06 52.84 25.83
C THR A 2 -39.41 53.77 27.00
N GLN A 3 -39.42 53.22 28.21
CA GLN A 3 -39.99 53.87 29.38
C GLN A 3 -38.87 54.65 30.10
N TYR A 4 -38.56 55.86 29.66
CA TYR A 4 -37.86 56.82 30.51
C TYR A 4 -38.83 57.26 31.60
N GLU A 5 -38.41 57.24 32.87
CA GLU A 5 -39.15 57.63 34.08
C GLU A 5 -40.61 57.98 33.81
N ASN A 6 -41.52 57.08 34.14
CA ASN A 6 -42.95 57.40 34.21
C ASN A 6 -43.18 58.36 35.39
N VAL A 7 -42.58 59.55 35.34
CA VAL A 7 -42.90 60.65 36.23
C VAL A 7 -44.38 60.88 36.02
N THR A 8 -45.17 60.70 37.08
CA THR A 8 -46.60 60.94 36.99
C THR A 8 -46.78 62.41 36.65
N ILE A 9 -47.21 62.69 35.43
CA ILE A 9 -47.51 64.06 34.98
C ILE A 9 -48.79 64.46 35.69
N ASP A 10 -48.64 65.10 36.85
CA ASP A 10 -49.74 65.67 37.59
C ASP A 10 -50.05 67.06 37.01
N PRO A 11 -51.24 67.29 36.43
CA PRO A 11 -51.62 68.57 35.85
C PRO A 11 -51.72 69.71 36.87
N THR A 12 -51.81 69.39 38.17
CA THR A 12 -51.89 70.38 39.25
C THR A 12 -50.51 70.82 39.77
N VAL A 13 -49.46 70.07 39.45
CA VAL A 13 -48.08 70.29 39.94
C VAL A 13 -47.08 70.54 38.80
N THR A 14 -47.30 69.94 37.63
CA THR A 14 -46.41 70.01 36.47
C THR A 14 -46.76 71.22 35.62
N ASN A 15 -45.96 72.28 35.71
CA ASN A 15 -46.10 73.43 34.82
C ASN A 15 -45.56 73.10 33.40
N GLY A 16 -45.87 73.97 32.43
CA GLY A 16 -45.48 73.76 31.03
C GLY A 16 -43.96 73.60 30.82
N SER A 17 -43.14 74.30 31.60
CA SER A 17 -41.68 74.16 31.54
C SER A 17 -41.20 72.80 32.04
N GLN A 18 -41.77 72.30 33.13
CA GLN A 18 -41.47 70.95 33.66
C GLN A 18 -41.91 69.85 32.69
N LEU A 19 -43.10 69.98 32.09
CA LEU A 19 -43.57 69.03 31.08
C LEU A 19 -42.61 68.98 29.87
N ALA A 20 -42.20 70.14 29.35
CA ALA A 20 -41.25 70.21 28.24
C ALA A 20 -39.90 69.56 28.60
N ALA A 21 -39.41 69.77 29.83
CA ALA A 21 -38.20 69.11 30.31
C ALA A 21 -38.35 67.58 30.36
N ASN A 22 -39.44 67.07 30.93
CA ASN A 22 -39.72 65.64 31.01
C ASN A 22 -39.80 64.99 29.62
N ILE A 23 -40.49 65.63 28.67
CA ILE A 23 -40.60 65.16 27.29
C ILE A 23 -39.23 65.15 26.59
N ASN A 24 -38.42 66.19 26.77
CA ASN A 24 -37.09 66.26 26.16
C ASN A 24 -36.14 65.19 26.73
N SER A 25 -36.23 64.90 28.02
CA SER A 25 -35.45 63.83 28.64
C SER A 25 -35.90 62.45 28.15
N TRP A 26 -37.21 62.20 28.08
CA TRP A 26 -37.76 60.96 27.49
C TRP A 26 -37.30 60.78 26.04
N ARG A 27 -37.41 61.85 25.23
CA ARG A 27 -36.96 61.85 23.83
C ARG A 27 -35.48 61.52 23.74
N LYS A 28 -34.63 62.14 24.57
CA LYS A 28 -33.19 61.88 24.56
C LYS A 28 -32.90 60.42 24.90
N ALA A 29 -33.50 59.89 25.96
CA ALA A 29 -33.30 58.51 26.38
C ALA A 29 -33.75 57.50 25.30
N ALA A 30 -34.89 57.76 24.63
CA ALA A 30 -35.35 56.93 23.53
C ALA A 30 -34.42 56.98 22.31
N LEU A 31 -33.90 58.17 21.96
CA LEU A 31 -33.01 58.36 20.82
C LEU A 31 -31.62 57.74 21.02
N THR A 32 -31.18 57.58 22.27
CA THR A 32 -29.84 57.06 22.57
C THR A 32 -29.85 55.64 23.14
N LEU A 33 -31.00 54.94 23.11
CA LEU A 33 -31.17 53.63 23.77
C LEU A 33 -30.67 53.68 25.22
N HIS A 34 -31.08 54.71 25.96
CA HIS A 34 -30.70 54.92 27.35
C HIS A 34 -29.17 54.96 27.59
N SER A 35 -28.37 55.38 26.60
CA SER A 35 -26.91 55.36 26.72
C SER A 35 -26.37 56.29 27.81
N GLY A 36 -25.32 55.86 28.51
CA GLY A 36 -24.59 56.68 29.48
C GLY A 36 -23.37 55.98 30.06
N VAL A 37 -22.57 56.71 30.85
CA VAL A 37 -21.41 56.17 31.57
C VAL A 37 -21.86 55.21 32.69
N GLU A 38 -22.98 55.51 33.32
CA GLU A 38 -23.61 54.68 34.34
C GLU A 38 -25.02 54.28 33.90
N ARG A 39 -25.53 53.19 34.49
CA ARG A 39 -26.91 52.75 34.27
C ARG A 39 -27.86 53.89 34.65
N PRO A 40 -28.88 54.22 33.83
CA PRO A 40 -29.85 55.21 34.23
C PRO A 40 -30.52 54.85 35.55
N SER A 41 -30.60 55.80 36.49
CA SER A 41 -31.15 55.59 37.84
C SER A 41 -32.59 55.07 37.86
N TYR A 42 -33.32 55.28 36.77
CA TYR A 42 -34.70 54.86 36.58
C TYR A 42 -34.87 53.52 35.88
N ALA A 43 -33.77 52.87 35.50
CA ALA A 43 -33.83 51.55 34.88
C ALA A 43 -34.57 50.58 35.81
N SER A 44 -35.53 49.86 35.26
CA SER A 44 -36.22 48.73 35.91
C SER A 44 -35.82 47.43 35.22
N ALA A 45 -36.03 46.28 35.88
CA ALA A 45 -35.75 44.98 35.28
C ALA A 45 -36.34 44.86 33.86
N GLY A 46 -35.53 44.39 32.91
CA GLY A 46 -35.84 44.33 31.47
C GLY A 46 -35.41 45.57 30.66
N THR A 47 -34.89 46.61 31.31
CA THR A 47 -34.41 47.82 30.61
C THR A 47 -33.14 47.50 29.81
N MET A 48 -33.21 47.68 28.49
CA MET A 48 -32.03 47.64 27.62
C MET A 48 -31.36 49.01 27.58
N TRP A 49 -30.04 49.05 27.75
CA TRP A 49 -29.28 50.29 27.71
C TRP A 49 -27.86 50.08 27.20
N ILE A 50 -27.19 51.17 26.82
CA ILE A 50 -25.80 51.15 26.35
C ILE A 50 -24.88 51.79 27.38
N SER A 51 -23.93 51.03 27.93
CA SER A 51 -22.86 51.60 28.73
C SER A 51 -21.74 52.14 27.84
N THR A 52 -21.45 53.43 27.99
CA THR A 52 -20.36 54.13 27.30
C THR A 52 -19.16 54.40 28.22
N ALA A 53 -19.05 53.67 29.35
CA ALA A 53 -17.93 53.79 30.29
C ALA A 53 -16.60 53.29 29.73
N SER A 54 -16.66 52.41 28.72
CA SER A 54 -15.51 51.82 28.05
C SER A 54 -15.69 51.85 26.53
N SER A 55 -14.61 51.61 25.78
CA SER A 55 -14.66 51.21 24.37
C SER A 55 -14.08 49.79 24.26
N PRO A 56 -14.80 48.80 23.72
CA PRO A 56 -16.14 48.88 23.13
C PRO A 56 -17.26 49.26 24.14
N TRP A 57 -18.34 49.85 23.61
CA TRP A 57 -19.57 50.12 24.34
C TRP A 57 -20.27 48.81 24.67
N LYS A 58 -20.88 48.69 25.84
CA LYS A 58 -21.57 47.46 26.26
C LYS A 58 -23.07 47.63 26.08
N LEU A 59 -23.70 46.73 25.33
CA LEU A 59 -25.15 46.61 25.26
C LEU A 59 -25.60 45.71 26.42
N CYS A 60 -26.38 46.27 27.34
CA CYS A 60 -26.77 45.63 28.59
C CYS A 60 -28.29 45.48 28.68
N VAL A 61 -28.72 44.43 29.39
CA VAL A 61 -30.08 44.27 29.89
C VAL A 61 -30.01 44.27 31.41
N TYR A 62 -30.66 45.24 32.07
CA TYR A 62 -30.74 45.26 33.53
C TYR A 62 -31.73 44.19 33.99
N ASP A 63 -31.31 43.24 34.82
CA ASP A 63 -32.17 42.13 35.27
C ASP A 63 -32.95 42.43 36.58
N GLY A 64 -32.78 43.63 37.13
CA GLY A 64 -33.33 44.04 38.42
C GLY A 64 -32.30 44.05 39.57
N THR A 65 -31.15 43.41 39.37
CA THR A 65 -30.03 43.42 40.32
C THR A 65 -28.77 43.95 39.64
N ASP A 66 -28.38 43.33 38.53
CA ASP A 66 -27.15 43.56 37.80
C ASP A 66 -27.40 43.85 36.30
N ASP A 67 -26.38 44.41 35.65
CA ASP A 67 -26.38 44.63 34.20
C ASP A 67 -25.80 43.42 33.47
N VAL A 68 -26.66 42.68 32.76
CA VAL A 68 -26.25 41.56 31.93
C VAL A 68 -25.80 42.08 30.57
N VAL A 69 -24.51 41.97 30.28
CA VAL A 69 -23.96 42.31 28.96
C VAL A 69 -24.40 41.25 27.95
N ILE A 70 -25.07 41.68 26.88
CA ILE A 70 -25.52 40.80 25.78
C ILE A 70 -24.70 40.99 24.50
N GLY A 71 -23.91 42.06 24.44
CA GLY A 71 -22.93 42.27 23.39
C GLY A 71 -22.12 43.54 23.57
N GLU A 72 -21.11 43.67 22.74
CA GLU A 72 -20.20 44.80 22.68
C GLU A 72 -20.29 45.45 21.31
N LEU A 73 -20.48 46.77 21.30
CA LEU A 73 -20.52 47.60 20.10
C LEU A 73 -19.22 48.40 20.02
N LYS A 74 -18.47 48.26 18.93
CA LYS A 74 -17.28 49.06 18.65
C LYS A 74 -17.69 50.28 17.81
N PRO A 75 -17.81 51.48 18.38
CA PRO A 75 -18.31 52.64 17.64
C PRO A 75 -17.40 53.03 16.47
N ASP A 76 -16.08 52.79 16.58
CA ASP A 76 -15.10 53.19 15.56
C ASP A 76 -15.06 52.24 14.35
N SER A 77 -15.23 50.92 14.57
CA SER A 77 -15.22 49.92 13.50
C SER A 77 -16.60 49.47 13.06
N HIS A 78 -17.66 49.88 13.79
CA HIS A 78 -19.05 49.48 13.56
C HIS A 78 -19.32 47.97 13.71
N ASP A 79 -18.48 47.28 14.50
CA ASP A 79 -18.66 45.86 14.79
C ASP A 79 -19.56 45.63 16.00
N PHE A 80 -20.33 44.55 15.94
CA PHE A 80 -21.06 44.01 17.09
C PHE A 80 -20.51 42.61 17.44
N VAL A 81 -20.16 42.39 18.70
CA VAL A 81 -19.71 41.09 19.23
C VAL A 81 -20.72 40.62 20.27
N SER A 82 -21.31 39.44 20.10
CA SER A 82 -22.28 38.91 21.05
C SER A 82 -21.59 38.43 22.33
N ALA A 83 -22.14 38.80 23.49
CA ALA A 83 -21.67 38.28 24.77
C ALA A 83 -22.12 36.83 24.93
N GLY A 84 -21.18 35.93 25.23
CA GLY A 84 -21.43 34.49 25.35
C GLY A 84 -21.26 33.70 24.04
N GLY A 85 -20.96 34.37 22.91
CA GLY A 85 -20.47 33.67 21.73
C GLY A 85 -19.14 32.97 22.04
N THR A 86 -19.01 31.71 21.60
CA THR A 86 -17.68 31.07 21.58
C THR A 86 -16.78 31.78 20.58
N GLU A 87 -15.46 31.65 20.72
CA GLU A 87 -14.49 32.17 19.73
C GLU A 87 -14.93 31.80 18.30
N TYR A 88 -15.37 30.55 18.10
CA TYR A 88 -15.88 30.04 16.83
C TYR A 88 -17.10 30.79 16.27
N THR A 89 -18.07 31.14 17.13
CA THR A 89 -19.28 31.85 16.69
C THR A 89 -18.95 33.30 16.33
N ASN A 90 -18.08 33.92 17.12
CA ASN A 90 -17.62 35.29 16.87
C ASN A 90 -16.70 35.37 15.64
N ASP A 91 -15.87 34.36 15.42
CA ASP A 91 -14.99 34.22 14.25
C ASP A 91 -15.77 34.15 12.95
N LEU A 92 -16.87 33.38 12.93
CA LEU A 92 -17.79 33.31 11.80
C LEU A 92 -18.52 34.64 11.57
N MET A 93 -18.98 35.30 12.64
CA MET A 93 -19.69 36.58 12.53
C MET A 93 -18.78 37.73 12.08
N ALA A 94 -17.48 37.61 12.32
CA ALA A 94 -16.47 38.60 11.92
C ALA A 94 -15.83 38.31 10.55
N SER A 95 -16.25 37.28 9.80
CA SER A 95 -15.71 37.03 8.47
C SER A 95 -16.19 38.07 7.47
N GLY A 96 -15.27 38.70 6.73
CA GLY A 96 -15.59 39.65 5.68
C GLY A 96 -16.19 39.01 4.42
N ASP A 97 -15.95 37.71 4.22
CA ASP A 97 -16.53 36.94 3.12
C ASP A 97 -16.63 35.42 3.43
N ALA A 98 -17.20 34.67 2.48
CA ALA A 98 -17.39 33.24 2.60
C ALA A 98 -16.07 32.43 2.58
N ALA A 99 -14.98 32.96 2.04
CA ALA A 99 -13.68 32.29 2.05
C ALA A 99 -13.04 32.41 3.43
N GLU A 100 -13.06 33.59 4.03
CA GLU A 100 -12.59 33.82 5.40
C GLU A 100 -13.38 33.01 6.43
N ALA A 101 -14.70 32.93 6.27
CA ALA A 101 -15.58 32.08 7.10
C ALA A 101 -15.14 30.60 7.08
N ARG A 102 -14.82 30.08 5.88
CA ARG A 102 -14.38 28.69 5.70
C ARG A 102 -13.02 28.42 6.34
N ASP A 103 -12.11 29.39 6.27
CA ASP A 103 -10.78 29.29 6.87
C ASP A 103 -10.86 29.19 8.39
N LYS A 104 -11.67 30.06 8.99
CA LYS A 104 -11.92 30.07 10.44
C LYS A 104 -12.64 28.80 10.92
N LEU A 105 -13.39 28.15 10.04
CA LEU A 105 -14.03 26.86 10.32
C LEU A 105 -13.04 25.71 10.55
N GLY A 106 -11.76 25.88 10.18
CA GLY A 106 -10.76 24.82 10.27
C GLY A 106 -11.05 23.63 9.35
N ALA A 107 -11.95 23.81 8.37
CA ALA A 107 -12.15 22.83 7.33
C ALA A 107 -10.89 22.78 6.48
N VAL A 108 -10.25 21.61 6.43
CA VAL A 108 -9.14 21.28 5.52
C VAL A 108 -9.63 21.58 4.11
N SER A 109 -9.31 22.75 3.60
CA SER A 109 -10.01 23.30 2.44
C SER A 109 -9.08 23.96 1.46
N LYS A 110 -7.78 23.95 1.75
CA LYS A 110 -6.73 24.47 0.88
C LYS A 110 -5.62 23.44 0.64
N SER A 111 -4.95 23.63 -0.48
CA SER A 111 -3.75 22.88 -0.83
C SER A 111 -2.65 23.16 0.20
N GLY A 112 -2.11 22.11 0.82
CA GLY A 112 -1.06 22.20 1.84
C GLY A 112 -1.56 22.09 3.28
N ASP A 113 -2.87 22.10 3.52
CA ASP A 113 -3.41 21.87 4.86
C ASP A 113 -3.06 20.44 5.34
N VAL A 114 -2.69 20.31 6.62
CA VAL A 114 -2.36 19.03 7.25
C VAL A 114 -3.46 18.68 8.25
N MET A 115 -4.15 17.56 8.03
CA MET A 115 -5.02 16.99 9.05
C MET A 115 -4.19 16.39 10.18
N THR A 116 -4.46 16.81 11.42
CA THR A 116 -3.97 16.14 12.61
C THR A 116 -5.10 15.26 13.18
N GLY A 117 -4.77 14.02 13.58
CA GLY A 117 -5.76 13.06 14.11
C GLY A 117 -6.27 12.03 13.10
N TRP A 118 -7.37 11.36 13.43
CA TRP A 118 -7.95 10.27 12.63
C TRP A 118 -8.96 10.83 11.62
N LEU A 119 -8.76 10.54 10.34
CA LEU A 119 -9.78 10.77 9.31
C LEU A 119 -10.69 9.54 9.23
N LYS A 120 -11.96 9.70 9.62
CA LYS A 120 -13.00 8.69 9.42
C LYS A 120 -13.86 9.12 8.24
N VAL A 121 -13.91 8.30 7.18
CA VAL A 121 -14.79 8.54 6.01
C VAL A 121 -15.90 7.49 6.06
N GLU A 122 -17.12 7.94 6.35
CA GLU A 122 -18.33 7.10 6.34
C GLU A 122 -19.18 7.46 5.13
N PHE A 123 -19.67 6.45 4.42
CA PHE A 123 -20.58 6.62 3.28
C PHE A 123 -21.92 5.97 3.62
N ASP A 124 -23.02 6.70 3.46
CA ASP A 124 -24.38 6.20 3.72
C ASP A 124 -24.97 5.38 2.55
N SER A 125 -24.15 5.00 1.56
CA SER A 125 -24.56 4.37 0.30
C SER A 125 -23.43 3.50 -0.27
N PRO A 126 -23.67 2.65 -1.30
CA PRO A 126 -22.67 1.69 -1.81
C PRO A 126 -21.57 2.36 -2.67
N ASN A 127 -21.17 3.57 -2.31
CA ASN A 127 -20.25 4.36 -3.12
C ASN A 127 -18.80 4.23 -2.66
N LEU A 128 -17.96 4.17 -3.68
CA LEU A 128 -16.51 4.02 -3.70
C LEU A 128 -15.82 5.18 -2.95
N ALA A 129 -14.89 4.86 -2.05
CA ALA A 129 -13.92 5.84 -1.57
C ALA A 129 -12.93 6.15 -2.70
N GLU A 130 -13.09 7.29 -3.40
CA GLU A 130 -12.18 7.72 -4.47
C GLU A 130 -11.14 8.72 -3.94
N LEU A 131 -9.87 8.32 -3.91
CA LEU A 131 -8.73 9.24 -3.75
C LEU A 131 -8.20 9.58 -5.15
N LYS A 132 -8.62 10.74 -5.69
CA LYS A 132 -8.29 11.16 -7.06
C LYS A 132 -7.16 12.19 -7.09
N SER A 133 -6.09 11.88 -7.83
CA SER A 133 -5.14 12.89 -8.29
C SER A 133 -5.61 13.41 -9.65
N THR A 134 -5.97 14.69 -9.75
CA THR A 134 -6.44 15.33 -11.00
C THR A 134 -5.32 16.00 -11.80
N GLY A 135 -4.06 15.86 -11.35
CA GLY A 135 -2.89 16.42 -12.01
C GLY A 135 -2.28 15.50 -13.07
N ALA A 136 -1.33 16.02 -13.84
CA ALA A 136 -0.56 15.26 -14.85
C ALA A 136 0.45 14.25 -14.25
N THR A 137 0.26 13.84 -12.98
CA THR A 137 1.17 13.02 -12.21
C THR A 137 0.48 11.76 -11.69
N ASP A 138 1.28 10.76 -11.32
CA ASP A 138 0.83 9.49 -10.77
C ASP A 138 -0.17 9.67 -9.61
N ALA A 139 -1.21 8.84 -9.56
CA ALA A 139 -2.14 8.74 -8.44
C ALA A 139 -1.64 7.64 -7.50
N ARG A 140 -1.39 7.97 -6.22
CA ARG A 140 -0.82 7.01 -5.25
C ARG A 140 -1.43 7.11 -3.87
N LEU A 141 -1.66 5.95 -3.25
CA LEU A 141 -1.85 5.77 -1.81
C LEU A 141 -0.55 5.24 -1.23
N LYS A 142 0.08 6.02 -0.34
CA LYS A 142 1.36 5.67 0.28
C LYS A 142 1.19 5.55 1.79
N MET A 143 1.53 4.40 2.34
CA MET A 143 1.57 4.14 3.78
C MET A 143 3.03 4.10 4.22
N CYS A 144 3.46 5.08 5.03
CA CYS A 144 4.83 5.17 5.57
C CYS A 144 4.81 4.96 7.08
N SER A 145 5.92 4.45 7.64
CA SER A 145 6.17 4.51 9.08
C SER A 145 7.30 5.50 9.35
N ASP A 146 7.07 6.47 10.24
CA ASP A 146 8.07 7.46 10.64
C ASP A 146 9.10 6.89 11.63
N ASN A 147 9.05 5.59 11.93
CA ASN A 147 9.86 4.94 12.95
C ASN A 147 11.29 4.64 12.47
N GLY A 148 11.95 5.64 11.86
CA GLY A 148 13.38 5.63 11.52
C GLY A 148 13.79 4.75 10.33
N GLY A 149 12.82 4.20 9.58
CA GLY A 149 13.09 3.40 8.38
C GLY A 149 12.42 3.98 7.16
N ASN A 150 13.12 4.00 6.02
CA ASN A 150 12.58 4.31 4.68
C ASN A 150 11.60 3.22 4.17
N SER A 151 10.78 2.67 5.07
CA SER A 151 9.85 1.59 4.80
C SER A 151 8.48 2.16 4.47
N TYR A 152 8.02 1.87 3.26
CA TYR A 152 6.68 2.24 2.83
C TYR A 152 6.11 1.17 1.89
N VAL A 153 4.78 1.13 1.85
CA VAL A 153 4.02 0.42 0.81
C VAL A 153 3.23 1.46 0.05
N GLU A 154 3.28 1.39 -1.27
CA GLU A 154 2.63 2.30 -2.18
C GLU A 154 1.83 1.51 -3.20
N PHE A 155 0.56 1.89 -3.35
CA PHE A 155 -0.35 1.39 -4.37
C PHE A 155 -0.72 2.57 -5.25
N GLY A 156 -0.60 2.45 -6.56
CA GLY A 156 -0.88 3.57 -7.43
C GLY A 156 -1.03 3.22 -8.89
N GLN A 157 -1.37 4.24 -9.67
CA GLN A 157 -1.39 4.22 -11.12
C GLN A 157 -0.44 5.31 -11.63
N ARG A 158 0.46 4.94 -12.52
CA ARG A 158 1.34 5.88 -13.21
C ARG A 158 0.56 6.73 -14.21
N HIS A 159 1.09 7.89 -14.57
CA HIS A 159 0.53 8.78 -15.59
C HIS A 159 0.30 8.11 -16.97
N ASN A 160 1.03 7.03 -17.28
CA ASN A 160 0.84 6.23 -18.49
C ASN A 160 -0.25 5.14 -18.37
N GLY A 161 -0.93 5.06 -17.21
CA GLY A 161 -2.02 4.12 -16.95
C GLY A 161 -1.60 2.83 -16.22
N ASP A 162 -0.30 2.59 -16.01
CA ASP A 162 0.17 1.35 -15.38
C ASP A 162 -0.12 1.33 -13.88
N ALA A 163 -0.83 0.30 -13.41
CA ALA A 163 -0.95 0.02 -11.98
C ALA A 163 0.39 -0.51 -11.43
N TYR A 164 0.78 -0.06 -10.24
CA TYR A 164 1.95 -0.56 -9.55
C TYR A 164 1.72 -0.74 -8.06
N ILE A 165 2.48 -1.68 -7.51
CA ILE A 165 2.69 -1.83 -6.07
C ILE A 165 4.19 -1.67 -5.84
N TRP A 166 4.58 -0.65 -5.10
CA TRP A 166 5.98 -0.43 -4.72
C TRP A 166 6.14 -0.65 -3.23
N SER A 167 7.10 -1.47 -2.84
CA SER A 167 7.50 -1.57 -1.46
C SER A 167 9.02 -1.53 -1.32
N ARG A 168 9.49 -0.76 -0.34
CA ARG A 168 10.90 -0.64 0.02
C ARG A 168 11.04 -1.05 1.47
N GLY A 169 11.98 -1.95 1.81
CA GLY A 169 12.50 -2.06 3.17
C GLY A 169 12.55 -3.43 3.86
N LYS A 170 11.73 -4.44 3.53
CA LYS A 170 11.79 -5.82 4.12
C LYS A 170 11.17 -6.87 3.18
N SER A 171 11.32 -8.16 3.51
CA SER A 171 10.75 -9.28 2.72
C SER A 171 9.21 -9.27 2.81
N TYR A 172 8.54 -9.33 1.67
CA TYR A 172 7.10 -9.51 1.60
C TYR A 172 6.80 -10.82 0.88
N ASN A 173 5.96 -11.64 1.53
CA ASN A 173 5.38 -12.83 0.90
C ASN A 173 4.15 -12.40 0.11
N PHE A 174 4.30 -12.20 -1.20
CA PHE A 174 3.15 -12.12 -2.10
C PHE A 174 2.58 -13.53 -2.24
N ARG A 175 1.40 -13.77 -1.66
CA ARG A 175 0.65 -15.02 -1.80
C ARG A 175 -0.54 -14.77 -2.70
N SER A 176 -0.77 -15.66 -3.67
CA SER A 176 -2.06 -15.77 -4.34
C SER A 176 -2.80 -16.96 -3.76
N ASP A 177 -4.10 -16.82 -3.53
CA ASP A 177 -4.96 -17.94 -3.10
C ASP A 177 -5.25 -18.92 -4.25
N GLY A 178 -4.76 -18.61 -5.46
CA GLY A 178 -4.87 -19.43 -6.67
C GLY A 178 -3.62 -19.35 -7.54
N TYR A 179 -3.77 -19.65 -8.83
CA TYR A 179 -2.65 -19.64 -9.77
C TYR A 179 -2.13 -18.24 -10.05
N LEU A 180 -0.81 -18.10 -10.15
CA LEU A 180 -0.19 -16.90 -10.72
C LEU A 180 -0.24 -17.02 -12.23
N THR A 181 -1.13 -16.26 -12.88
CA THR A 181 -1.32 -16.29 -14.33
C THR A 181 -0.64 -15.12 -15.01
N ASN A 182 0.04 -15.34 -16.12
CA ASN A 182 0.53 -14.27 -17.00
C ASN A 182 0.28 -14.67 -18.46
N GLY A 183 -0.74 -14.06 -19.05
CA GLY A 183 -1.23 -14.45 -20.38
C GLY A 183 -1.68 -15.92 -20.37
N SER A 184 -1.01 -16.75 -21.17
CA SER A 184 -1.33 -18.17 -21.36
C SER A 184 -0.55 -19.14 -20.48
N TRP A 185 0.39 -18.67 -19.64
CA TRP A 185 1.09 -19.52 -18.68
C TRP A 185 0.61 -19.29 -17.25
N GLN A 186 0.70 -20.33 -16.42
CA GLN A 186 0.23 -20.35 -15.04
C GLN A 186 1.26 -21.03 -14.14
N ILE A 187 1.49 -20.49 -12.94
CA ILE A 187 2.21 -21.18 -11.86
C ILE A 187 1.18 -21.58 -10.80
N ALA A 188 1.09 -22.88 -10.54
CA ALA A 188 0.21 -23.45 -9.54
C ALA A 188 0.82 -23.41 -8.14
N ALA A 189 -0.03 -23.52 -7.11
CA ALA A 189 0.38 -23.45 -5.70
C ALA A 189 1.30 -24.62 -5.27
N ASP A 190 1.30 -25.72 -6.03
CA ASP A 190 2.20 -26.87 -5.86
C ASP A 190 3.57 -26.69 -6.55
N GLY A 191 3.81 -25.53 -7.17
CA GLY A 191 5.02 -25.22 -7.92
C GLY A 191 5.02 -25.70 -9.37
N ASN A 192 3.93 -26.30 -9.85
CA ASN A 192 3.83 -26.73 -11.24
C ASN A 192 3.66 -25.52 -12.17
N ILE A 193 4.25 -25.61 -13.37
CA ILE A 193 4.17 -24.55 -14.39
C ILE A 193 3.40 -25.09 -15.59
N ASN A 194 2.30 -24.43 -15.94
CA ASN A 194 1.54 -24.68 -17.15
C ASN A 194 1.90 -23.63 -18.22
N GLY A 195 2.24 -24.05 -19.44
CA GLY A 195 2.48 -23.12 -20.55
C GLY A 195 2.79 -23.81 -21.88
N SER A 196 2.83 -23.03 -22.96
CA SER A 196 3.03 -23.53 -24.33
C SER A 196 4.37 -24.25 -24.54
N ILE A 197 5.42 -23.86 -23.81
CA ILE A 197 6.74 -24.53 -23.82
C ILE A 197 6.62 -25.98 -23.33
N TRP A 198 5.71 -26.24 -22.39
CA TRP A 198 5.49 -27.55 -21.79
C TRP A 198 4.25 -28.25 -22.31
N GLY A 199 3.69 -27.79 -23.44
CA GLY A 199 2.47 -28.33 -24.04
C GLY A 199 1.39 -28.71 -23.02
N ASN A 200 1.03 -27.72 -22.18
CA ASN A 200 0.21 -27.82 -20.98
C ASN A 200 1.06 -28.01 -19.70
N TRP A 201 1.21 -29.21 -19.13
CA TRP A 201 1.77 -29.36 -17.78
C TRP A 201 3.26 -29.73 -17.75
N GLY A 202 4.06 -28.85 -17.13
CA GLY A 202 5.51 -28.98 -16.97
C GLY A 202 5.97 -30.30 -16.35
N SER A 203 5.31 -30.76 -15.28
CA SER A 203 5.69 -32.01 -14.60
C SER A 203 5.57 -33.26 -15.50
N ASN A 204 4.46 -33.40 -16.23
CA ASN A 204 4.23 -34.54 -17.13
C ASN A 204 5.18 -34.53 -18.33
N TRP A 205 5.46 -33.35 -18.87
CA TRP A 205 6.35 -33.19 -20.01
C TRP A 205 7.82 -33.37 -19.63
N ALA A 206 8.22 -32.87 -18.45
CA ALA A 206 9.56 -33.12 -17.91
C ALA A 206 9.77 -34.61 -17.69
N TYR A 207 8.80 -35.31 -17.08
CA TYR A 207 8.87 -36.76 -16.90
C TYR A 207 9.03 -37.50 -18.24
N THR A 208 8.20 -37.16 -19.23
CA THR A 208 8.24 -37.78 -20.56
C THR A 208 9.56 -37.50 -21.29
N ALA A 209 10.04 -36.26 -21.30
CA ALA A 209 11.28 -35.88 -21.97
C ALA A 209 12.51 -36.53 -21.32
N ILE A 210 12.55 -36.61 -19.98
CA ILE A 210 13.60 -37.32 -19.25
C ILE A 210 13.52 -38.82 -19.55
N GLY A 211 12.32 -39.40 -19.50
CA GLY A 211 12.09 -40.81 -19.82
C GLY A 211 12.58 -41.17 -21.22
N ASN A 212 12.16 -40.43 -22.24
CA ASN A 212 12.60 -40.64 -23.63
C ASN A 212 14.13 -40.58 -23.74
N ARG A 213 14.78 -39.62 -23.07
CA ARG A 213 16.24 -39.49 -23.11
C ARG A 213 16.96 -40.64 -22.41
N ILE A 214 16.38 -41.23 -21.37
CA ILE A 214 16.89 -42.44 -20.72
C ILE A 214 16.78 -43.62 -21.69
N GLU A 215 15.61 -43.81 -22.29
CA GLU A 215 15.38 -44.90 -23.26
C GLU A 215 16.27 -44.78 -24.48
N ASP A 216 16.44 -43.59 -25.05
CA ASP A 216 17.35 -43.35 -26.19
C ASP A 216 18.80 -43.71 -25.85
N ARG A 217 19.26 -43.32 -24.65
CA ARG A 217 20.61 -43.67 -24.17
C ARG A 217 20.76 -45.16 -23.90
N ALA A 218 19.74 -45.79 -23.34
CA ALA A 218 19.72 -47.23 -23.10
C ALA A 218 19.75 -48.01 -24.42
N ALA A 219 18.95 -47.58 -25.41
CA ALA A 219 18.93 -48.15 -26.75
C ALA A 219 20.27 -47.95 -27.47
N ALA A 220 20.86 -46.75 -27.43
CA ALA A 220 22.19 -46.50 -27.98
C ALA A 220 23.26 -47.38 -27.32
N HIS A 221 23.21 -47.54 -25.99
CA HIS A 221 24.11 -48.43 -25.28
C HIS A 221 23.91 -49.91 -25.64
N ALA A 222 22.67 -50.35 -25.83
CA ALA A 222 22.34 -51.71 -26.25
C ALA A 222 22.77 -51.98 -27.70
N ASN A 223 22.56 -51.04 -28.61
CA ASN A 223 22.99 -51.13 -30.02
C ASN A 223 24.51 -51.14 -30.17
N ASN A 224 25.25 -50.54 -29.22
CA ASN A 224 26.70 -50.62 -29.16
C ASN A 224 27.23 -51.95 -28.60
N LYS A 225 26.35 -52.89 -28.20
CA LYS A 225 26.73 -54.25 -27.81
C LYS A 225 26.46 -55.20 -28.97
N ALA A 226 27.35 -56.18 -29.14
CA ALA A 226 27.17 -57.26 -30.09
C ALA A 226 25.78 -57.93 -29.86
N PRO A 227 24.93 -58.07 -30.90
CA PRO A 227 23.59 -58.61 -30.74
C PRO A 227 23.63 -60.01 -30.13
N LYS A 228 22.55 -60.42 -29.43
CA LYS A 228 22.45 -61.78 -28.87
C LYS A 228 22.59 -62.81 -30.00
N GLY A 229 23.66 -63.60 -29.98
CA GLY A 229 23.99 -64.56 -31.04
C GLY A 229 24.97 -64.05 -32.10
N ALA A 230 25.48 -62.82 -31.98
CA ALA A 230 26.62 -62.35 -32.73
C ALA A 230 27.79 -63.32 -32.53
N ARG A 231 28.23 -63.92 -33.64
CA ARG A 231 29.42 -64.77 -33.62
C ARG A 231 30.61 -63.84 -33.51
N ILE A 232 31.48 -64.11 -32.54
CA ILE A 232 32.77 -63.43 -32.47
C ILE A 232 33.51 -63.74 -33.77
N GLN A 233 33.66 -62.74 -34.64
CA GLN A 233 34.58 -62.85 -35.76
C GLN A 233 35.98 -62.76 -35.18
N HIS A 234 36.63 -63.92 -35.12
CA HIS A 234 38.04 -63.98 -34.86
C HIS A 234 38.77 -63.22 -35.98
N ASP A 235 39.81 -62.47 -35.62
CA ASP A 235 40.70 -61.95 -36.64
C ASP A 235 41.28 -63.11 -37.48
N SER A 236 41.54 -62.83 -38.76
CA SER A 236 42.10 -63.83 -39.66
C SER A 236 43.51 -64.26 -39.25
N GLY A 237 44.19 -63.45 -38.41
CA GLY A 237 45.47 -63.79 -37.79
C GLY A 237 45.31 -64.91 -36.76
N THR A 238 46.14 -65.94 -36.87
CA THR A 238 46.35 -66.89 -35.77
C THR A 238 47.70 -66.56 -35.16
N TYR A 239 47.74 -66.25 -33.87
CA TYR A 239 48.96 -65.87 -33.18
C TYR A 239 49.46 -67.04 -32.33
N ASP A 240 50.74 -67.39 -32.48
CA ASP A 240 51.42 -68.30 -31.57
C ASP A 240 51.78 -67.49 -30.31
N ILE A 241 51.11 -67.78 -29.18
CA ILE A 241 51.28 -67.01 -27.94
C ILE A 241 52.27 -67.67 -26.96
N GLY A 242 52.80 -68.83 -27.32
CA GLY A 242 53.81 -69.54 -26.54
C GLY A 242 53.93 -70.99 -26.99
N GLY A 243 55.03 -71.63 -26.57
CA GLY A 243 55.23 -73.06 -26.71
C GLY A 243 55.66 -73.66 -25.38
N CYS A 244 55.13 -74.83 -25.04
CA CYS A 244 55.61 -75.63 -23.92
C CYS A 244 56.18 -76.96 -24.42
N ASP A 245 57.27 -77.40 -23.80
CA ASP A 245 57.80 -78.75 -23.98
C ASP A 245 57.07 -79.67 -23.00
N ILE A 246 56.24 -80.58 -23.52
CA ILE A 246 55.41 -81.45 -22.67
C ILE A 246 56.23 -82.55 -21.96
N GLY A 247 57.52 -82.68 -22.27
CA GLY A 247 58.39 -83.70 -21.68
C GLY A 247 58.99 -83.35 -20.31
N TYR A 248 58.89 -82.09 -19.86
CA TYR A 248 59.69 -81.58 -18.73
C TYR A 248 58.92 -81.01 -17.53
N GLY A 249 57.57 -81.02 -17.54
CA GLY A 249 56.75 -80.64 -16.38
C GLY A 249 55.40 -80.03 -16.73
N ASP A 250 54.67 -79.57 -15.70
CA ASP A 250 53.42 -78.83 -15.85
C ASP A 250 53.70 -77.36 -16.17
N TYR A 251 53.22 -76.88 -17.31
CA TYR A 251 53.39 -75.50 -17.75
C TYR A 251 52.03 -74.81 -17.93
N THR A 252 51.86 -73.65 -17.30
CA THR A 252 50.71 -72.75 -17.52
C THR A 252 51.10 -71.69 -18.54
N VAL A 253 50.30 -71.54 -19.58
CA VAL A 253 50.45 -70.46 -20.57
C VAL A 253 49.16 -69.65 -20.61
N ASP A 254 49.26 -68.40 -20.17
CA ASP A 254 48.12 -67.49 -20.12
C ASP A 254 47.97 -66.72 -21.44
N CYS A 255 46.73 -66.60 -21.91
CA CYS A 255 46.40 -65.72 -23.03
C CYS A 255 46.44 -64.25 -22.55
N ALA A 256 47.02 -63.34 -23.33
CA ALA A 256 47.10 -61.93 -22.95
C ALA A 256 45.80 -61.17 -23.31
N GLY A 257 45.30 -60.38 -22.36
CA GLY A 257 44.17 -59.47 -22.60
C GLY A 257 42.89 -60.17 -23.07
N SER A 258 42.35 -59.75 -24.22
CA SER A 258 41.10 -60.27 -24.81
C SER A 258 41.31 -61.49 -25.72
N GLN A 259 42.42 -62.20 -25.60
CA GLN A 259 42.70 -63.37 -26.44
C GLN A 259 41.98 -64.63 -25.94
N ALA A 260 41.56 -65.48 -26.86
CA ALA A 260 41.08 -66.82 -26.54
C ALA A 260 41.91 -67.87 -27.27
N LEU A 261 42.16 -69.00 -26.60
CA LEU A 261 42.79 -70.16 -27.20
C LEU A 261 41.88 -70.72 -28.30
N THR A 262 42.44 -70.92 -29.49
CA THR A 262 41.71 -71.41 -30.67
C THR A 262 42.24 -72.73 -31.20
N GLY A 263 43.43 -73.15 -30.75
CA GLY A 263 43.96 -74.44 -31.14
C GLY A 263 45.29 -74.75 -30.50
N LEU A 264 45.68 -76.01 -30.64
CA LEU A 264 46.98 -76.53 -30.26
C LEU A 264 47.65 -77.05 -31.52
N GLN A 265 48.93 -76.75 -31.69
CA GLN A 265 49.73 -77.33 -32.76
C GLN A 265 50.87 -78.15 -32.15
N CYS A 266 50.85 -79.45 -32.40
CA CYS A 266 51.96 -80.33 -32.07
C CYS A 266 52.91 -80.43 -33.27
N PHE A 267 54.21 -80.26 -33.04
CA PHE A 267 55.24 -80.54 -34.04
C PHE A 267 55.83 -81.93 -33.77
N SER A 268 55.72 -82.84 -34.74
CA SER A 268 56.36 -84.15 -34.67
C SER A 268 57.84 -84.03 -35.05
N GLY A 269 58.69 -83.79 -34.05
CA GLY A 269 60.16 -83.82 -34.12
C GLY A 269 60.75 -84.47 -32.87
N ARG A 270 62.09 -84.43 -32.69
CA ARG A 270 62.75 -85.01 -31.50
C ARG A 270 62.36 -84.38 -30.17
N ASN A 271 61.79 -83.17 -30.19
CA ASN A 271 61.25 -82.49 -29.01
C ASN A 271 59.74 -82.31 -29.21
N GLN A 272 58.93 -82.82 -28.28
CA GLN A 272 57.46 -82.76 -28.34
C GLN A 272 56.97 -81.37 -27.90
N TRP A 273 57.11 -80.38 -28.79
CA TRP A 273 56.67 -79.02 -28.47
C TRP A 273 55.21 -78.82 -28.86
N LEU A 274 54.42 -78.36 -27.89
CA LEU A 274 53.05 -77.94 -28.09
C LEU A 274 53.02 -76.41 -28.19
N ARG A 275 52.60 -75.87 -29.34
CA ARG A 275 52.32 -74.45 -29.47
C ARG A 275 50.85 -74.16 -29.21
N LEU A 276 50.60 -73.14 -28.40
CA LEU A 276 49.26 -72.64 -28.15
C LEU A 276 48.96 -71.50 -29.12
N ARG A 277 47.84 -71.62 -29.82
CA ARG A 277 47.38 -70.63 -30.80
C ARG A 277 46.19 -69.89 -30.23
N ALA A 278 46.30 -68.57 -30.16
CA ALA A 278 45.21 -67.72 -29.71
C ALA A 278 44.84 -66.68 -30.77
N LYS A 279 43.64 -66.13 -30.60
CA LYS A 279 43.10 -65.05 -31.43
C LYS A 279 42.49 -63.98 -30.55
N TYR A 280 42.50 -62.72 -31.00
CA TYR A 280 41.83 -61.65 -30.26
C TYR A 280 40.32 -61.78 -30.41
N LEU A 281 39.60 -61.81 -29.29
CA LEU A 281 38.17 -61.60 -29.29
C LEU A 281 37.93 -60.10 -29.42
N ARG A 282 37.37 -59.66 -30.55
CA ARG A 282 36.81 -58.31 -30.69
C ARG A 282 35.30 -58.41 -30.63
N ASN A 283 34.69 -57.60 -29.77
CA ASN A 283 33.27 -57.30 -29.91
C ASN A 283 33.13 -56.40 -31.15
N TYR A 284 32.48 -56.94 -32.17
CA TYR A 284 31.85 -56.14 -33.22
C TYR A 284 30.33 -56.27 -33.04
#